data_AF-A0A7W8VFY6-F1
#
_entry.id   AF-A0A7W8VFY6-F1
#
_cell.length_a   1.000
_cell.length_b   1.000
_cell.length_c   1.000
_cell.angle_alpha   90.00
_cell.angle_beta   90.00
_cell.angle_gamma   90.00
#
_symmetry.space_group_name_H-M   'P 1'
#
loop_
_entity.id
_entity.type
_entity.pdbx_description
1 polymer ?
#
loop_
_entity_poly.entity_id
_entity_poly.type
_entity_poly.pdbx_seq_one_letter_code
_entity_poly.pdbx_strand_id
1 'polypeptide(L)'
;MTPMENISKHGGPTANPVEEFAQAVQEVLAAAEETCGTEDLEPGLERALATLKKNPESRIEFENKILSLIESPQEGVVETVSFLMHELRWKAIREAIEKRVDSPRGDVSNIRLYEAMLDAFSDSWSDRDLYKRFS
;
A
#
# COMPACT_ATOMS: atom_id res chain seq x y z
N MET A 1 -30.77 -14.12 -45.69
CA MET A 1 -29.77 -13.19 -46.25
C MET A 1 -29.40 -12.21 -45.16
N THR A 2 -28.18 -12.36 -44.66
CA THR A 2 -27.43 -11.49 -43.72
C THR A 2 -27.08 -10.12 -44.36
N PRO A 3 -26.39 -9.16 -43.68
CA PRO A 3 -25.89 -9.13 -42.29
C PRO A 3 -25.96 -7.76 -41.53
N MET A 4 -25.68 -7.86 -40.22
CA MET A 4 -24.85 -6.99 -39.34
C MET A 4 -24.79 -5.47 -39.53
N GLU A 5 -25.20 -4.79 -38.46
CA GLU A 5 -24.57 -3.59 -37.87
C GLU A 5 -24.84 -3.68 -36.34
N ASN A 6 -23.98 -3.38 -35.38
CA ASN A 6 -22.62 -2.88 -35.36
C ASN A 6 -22.06 -3.16 -33.95
N ILE A 7 -21.00 -3.95 -33.90
CA ILE A 7 -19.91 -4.00 -32.90
C ILE A 7 -20.28 -3.54 -31.48
N SER A 8 -20.65 -4.51 -30.64
CA SER A 8 -20.66 -4.35 -29.19
C SER A 8 -19.30 -3.87 -28.71
N LYS A 9 -19.31 -2.70 -28.06
CA LYS A 9 -18.25 -2.17 -27.21
C LYS A 9 -17.71 -3.29 -26.30
N HIS A 10 -16.51 -3.76 -26.57
CA HIS A 10 -15.72 -4.53 -25.61
C HIS A 10 -14.45 -3.74 -25.25
N GLY A 11 -14.66 -2.50 -24.79
CA GLY A 11 -13.85 -2.01 -23.69
C GLY A 11 -14.52 -2.58 -22.43
N GLY A 12 -13.98 -3.67 -21.89
CA GLY A 12 -14.33 -4.06 -20.52
C GLY A 12 -14.06 -2.88 -19.59
N PRO A 13 -14.69 -2.81 -18.40
CA PRO A 13 -14.35 -1.77 -17.45
C PRO A 13 -12.84 -1.89 -17.20
N THR A 14 -12.07 -0.91 -17.67
CA THR A 14 -10.69 -0.71 -17.21
C THR A 14 -10.83 -0.57 -15.71
N ALA A 15 -10.53 -1.64 -14.97
CA ALA A 15 -10.57 -1.64 -13.52
C ALA A 15 -9.78 -0.42 -13.07
N ASN A 16 -10.40 0.44 -12.29
CA ASN A 16 -9.75 1.65 -11.80
C ASN A 16 -8.55 1.19 -10.96
N PRO A 17 -7.31 1.55 -11.33
CA PRO A 17 -6.13 1.02 -10.67
C PRO A 17 -6.08 1.43 -9.19
N VAL A 18 -6.71 2.55 -8.83
CA VAL A 18 -6.88 3.00 -7.43
C VAL A 18 -7.85 2.10 -6.67
N GLU A 19 -8.92 1.61 -7.31
CA GLU A 19 -9.84 0.64 -6.69
C GLU A 19 -9.19 -0.73 -6.55
N GLU A 20 -8.40 -1.17 -7.54
CA GLU A 20 -7.64 -2.42 -7.45
C GLU A 20 -6.62 -2.37 -6.30
N PHE A 21 -5.90 -1.25 -6.16
CA PHE A 21 -5.01 -1.02 -5.03
C PHE A 21 -5.78 -1.05 -3.70
N ALA A 22 -6.92 -0.35 -3.62
CA ALA A 22 -7.72 -0.31 -2.41
C ALA A 22 -8.22 -1.71 -2.01
N GLN A 23 -8.64 -2.52 -2.98
CA GLN A 23 -9.07 -3.89 -2.75
C GLN A 23 -7.92 -4.76 -2.22
N ALA A 24 -6.74 -4.67 -2.84
CA ALA A 24 -5.56 -5.41 -2.38
C ALA A 24 -5.16 -5.01 -0.95
N VAL A 25 -5.21 -3.71 -0.62
CA VAL A 25 -4.98 -3.25 0.75
C VAL A 25 -6.04 -3.79 1.70
N GLN A 26 -7.34 -3.75 1.35
CA GLN A 26 -8.40 -4.30 2.21
C GLN A 26 -8.21 -5.78 2.50
N GLU A 27 -7.78 -6.57 1.52
CA GLU A 27 -7.44 -7.99 1.70
C GLU A 27 -6.30 -8.16 2.73
N VAL A 28 -5.27 -7.31 2.68
CA VAL A 28 -4.18 -7.29 3.68
C VAL A 28 -4.68 -6.93 5.06
N LEU A 29 -5.49 -5.88 5.18
CA LEU A 29 -6.01 -5.42 6.48
C LEU A 29 -6.89 -6.50 7.12
N ALA A 30 -7.76 -7.15 6.34
CA ALA A 30 -8.59 -8.25 6.83
C ALA A 30 -7.73 -9.45 7.27
N ALA A 31 -6.71 -9.82 6.49
CA ALA A 31 -5.80 -10.90 6.85
C ALA A 31 -5.00 -10.57 8.13
N ALA A 32 -4.63 -9.30 8.34
CA ALA A 32 -3.93 -8.85 9.55
C ALA A 32 -4.82 -8.92 10.80
N GLU A 33 -6.14 -8.73 10.67
CA GLU A 33 -7.07 -8.92 11.79
C GLU A 33 -7.25 -10.40 12.16
N GLU A 34 -7.07 -11.33 11.20
CA GLU A 34 -7.26 -12.77 11.41
C GLU A 34 -5.96 -13.53 11.74
N THR A 35 -4.80 -12.99 11.35
CA THR A 35 -3.51 -13.68 11.39
C THR A 35 -2.39 -12.77 11.90
N CYS A 36 -1.42 -13.34 12.63
CA CYS A 36 -0.22 -12.62 13.07
C CYS A 36 0.98 -12.76 12.10
N GLY A 37 0.82 -13.42 10.95
CA GLY A 37 1.92 -13.81 10.07
C GLY A 37 2.05 -12.91 8.85
N THR A 38 3.25 -12.34 8.63
CA THR A 38 3.56 -11.56 7.40
C THR A 38 3.41 -12.38 6.12
N GLU A 39 3.56 -13.70 6.21
CA GLU A 39 3.42 -14.63 5.08
C GLU A 39 2.00 -14.67 4.50
N ASP A 40 0.97 -14.46 5.32
CA ASP A 40 -0.43 -14.41 4.90
C ASP A 40 -0.78 -13.04 4.30
N LEU A 41 -0.05 -11.99 4.68
CA LEU A 41 -0.22 -10.62 4.16
C LEU A 41 0.46 -10.44 2.80
N GLU A 42 1.60 -11.11 2.60
CA GLU A 42 2.49 -10.89 1.47
C GLU A 42 1.82 -10.99 0.08
N PRO A 43 0.91 -11.95 -0.20
CA PRO A 43 0.21 -11.99 -1.48
C PRO A 43 -0.57 -10.71 -1.80
N GLY A 44 -1.25 -10.13 -0.81
CA GLY A 44 -1.98 -8.87 -0.95
C GLY A 44 -1.03 -7.68 -1.10
N LEU A 45 0.09 -7.69 -0.37
CA LEU A 45 1.15 -6.67 -0.47
C LEU A 45 1.83 -6.66 -1.83
N GLU A 46 2.15 -7.83 -2.39
CA GLU A 46 2.72 -7.96 -3.73
C GLU A 46 1.73 -7.51 -4.81
N ARG A 47 0.44 -7.84 -4.65
CA ARG A 47 -0.61 -7.36 -5.55
C ARG A 47 -0.71 -5.84 -5.52
N ALA A 48 -0.75 -5.24 -4.34
CA ALA A 48 -0.76 -3.78 -4.17
C ALA A 48 0.47 -3.15 -4.84
N LEU A 49 1.68 -3.67 -4.59
CA LEU A 49 2.92 -3.18 -5.20
C LEU A 49 2.90 -3.30 -6.73
N ALA A 50 2.41 -4.42 -7.26
CA ALA A 50 2.30 -4.63 -8.70
C ALA A 50 1.34 -3.61 -9.34
N THR A 51 0.21 -3.31 -8.70
CA THR A 51 -0.73 -2.29 -9.16
C THR A 51 -0.09 -0.91 -9.20
N LEU A 52 0.66 -0.53 -8.17
CA LEU A 52 1.39 0.75 -8.14
C LEU A 52 2.44 0.84 -9.26
N LYS A 53 3.24 -0.21 -9.45
CA LYS A 53 4.30 -0.25 -10.48
C LYS A 53 3.76 -0.25 -11.91
N LYS A 54 2.57 -0.82 -12.15
CA LYS A 54 1.93 -0.88 -13.46
C LYS A 54 1.28 0.44 -13.89
N ASN A 55 0.92 1.31 -12.94
CA ASN A 55 0.16 2.53 -13.20
C ASN A 55 0.86 3.78 -12.64
N PRO A 56 2.10 4.10 -13.06
CA PRO A 56 2.86 5.23 -12.52
C PRO A 56 2.18 6.60 -12.74
N GLU A 57 1.28 6.71 -13.72
CA GLU A 57 0.47 7.90 -14.00
C GLU A 57 -0.50 8.25 -12.87
N SER A 58 -0.98 7.25 -12.11
CA SER A 58 -1.88 7.43 -10.97
C SER A 58 -1.13 7.60 -9.64
N ARG A 59 0.20 7.86 -9.68
CA ARG A 59 1.04 8.00 -8.49
C ARG A 59 0.47 8.96 -7.44
N ILE A 60 -0.04 10.12 -7.85
CA ILE A 60 -0.60 11.12 -6.91
C ILE A 60 -1.83 10.56 -6.19
N GLU A 61 -2.69 9.82 -6.90
CA GLU A 61 -3.89 9.21 -6.34
C GLU A 61 -3.53 8.10 -5.33
N PHE A 62 -2.51 7.30 -5.65
CA PHE A 62 -1.98 6.29 -4.75
C PHE A 62 -1.32 6.89 -3.51
N GLU A 63 -0.50 7.94 -3.68
CA GLU A 63 0.10 8.67 -2.56
C GLU A 63 -1.00 9.17 -1.62
N ASN A 64 -2.08 9.78 -2.14
CA ASN A 64 -3.21 10.21 -1.33
C ASN A 64 -3.88 9.06 -0.58
N LYS A 65 -4.05 7.88 -1.19
CA LYS A 65 -4.61 6.72 -0.49
C LYS A 65 -3.70 6.20 0.61
N ILE A 66 -2.40 6.12 0.36
CA ILE A 66 -1.42 5.71 1.39
C ILE A 66 -1.40 6.73 2.53
N LEU A 67 -1.47 8.04 2.24
CA LEU A 67 -1.56 9.08 3.26
C LEU A 67 -2.81 8.94 4.13
N SER A 68 -3.97 8.61 3.54
CA SER A 68 -5.18 8.33 4.31
C SER A 68 -5.05 7.11 5.22
N LEU A 69 -4.31 6.07 4.82
CA LEU A 69 -4.02 4.91 5.70
C LEU A 69 -3.16 5.34 6.90
N ILE A 70 -2.14 6.17 6.65
CA ILE A 70 -1.24 6.68 7.69
C ILE A 70 -1.95 7.61 8.68
N GLU A 71 -3.04 8.28 8.28
CA GLU A 71 -3.80 9.17 9.17
C GLU A 71 -4.55 8.43 10.29
N SER A 72 -4.92 7.18 10.06
CA SER A 72 -5.63 6.34 11.02
C SER A 72 -5.09 4.91 10.95
N PRO A 73 -3.87 4.67 11.44
CA PRO A 73 -3.24 3.36 11.33
C PRO A 73 -4.02 2.32 12.14
N GLN A 74 -4.41 1.23 11.46
CA GLN A 74 -4.99 0.02 12.04
C GLN A 74 -4.08 -1.18 11.75
N GLU A 75 -4.44 -2.37 12.21
CA GLU A 75 -3.67 -3.59 11.93
C GLU A 75 -3.46 -3.77 10.42
N GLY A 76 -2.25 -4.17 10.02
CA GLY A 76 -1.85 -4.32 8.62
C GLY A 76 -1.39 -3.02 7.93
N VAL A 77 -1.66 -1.83 8.49
CA VAL A 77 -1.22 -0.57 7.86
C VAL A 77 0.29 -0.39 7.92
N VAL A 78 0.93 -0.76 9.04
CA VAL A 78 2.39 -0.65 9.19
C VAL A 78 3.08 -1.54 8.17
N GLU A 79 2.65 -2.78 8.04
CA GLU A 79 3.15 -3.78 7.10
C GLU A 79 2.94 -3.31 5.66
N THR A 80 1.74 -2.80 5.36
CA THR A 80 1.41 -2.24 4.04
C THR A 80 2.34 -1.09 3.66
N VAL A 81 2.44 -0.07 4.52
CA VAL A 81 3.26 1.10 4.22
C VAL A 81 4.74 0.70 4.15
N SER A 82 5.22 -0.11 5.08
CA SER A 82 6.62 -0.53 5.15
C SER A 82 7.04 -1.33 3.93
N PHE A 83 6.27 -2.35 3.55
CA PHE A 83 6.57 -3.19 2.39
C PHE A 83 6.60 -2.37 1.09
N LEU A 84 5.59 -1.52 0.88
CA LEU A 84 5.50 -0.69 -0.32
C LEU A 84 6.62 0.34 -0.38
N MET A 85 6.93 1.00 0.73
CA MET A 85 7.93 2.07 0.77
C MET A 85 9.36 1.56 0.81
N HIS A 86 9.58 0.31 1.24
CA HIS A 86 10.86 -0.34 1.06
C HIS A 86 11.24 -0.41 -0.41
N GLU A 87 10.29 -0.81 -1.26
CA GLU A 87 10.49 -0.94 -2.71
C GLU A 87 10.41 0.40 -3.46
N LEU A 88 9.44 1.24 -3.12
CA LEU A 88 9.12 2.43 -3.93
C LEU A 88 9.85 3.69 -3.47
N ARG A 89 10.24 3.78 -2.19
CA ARG A 89 10.98 4.91 -1.61
C ARG A 89 10.34 6.28 -1.90
N TRP A 90 9.00 6.37 -1.91
CA TRP A 90 8.33 7.63 -2.25
C TRP A 90 8.57 8.70 -1.19
N LYS A 91 9.31 9.75 -1.57
CA LYS A 91 9.70 10.86 -0.69
C LYS A 91 8.50 11.55 -0.03
N ALA A 92 7.39 11.74 -0.76
CA ALA A 92 6.19 12.38 -0.24
C ALA A 92 5.60 11.63 0.97
N ILE A 93 5.61 10.29 0.93
CA ILE A 93 5.15 9.45 2.03
C ILE A 93 6.11 9.54 3.21
N ARG A 94 7.42 9.45 2.95
CA ARG A 94 8.45 9.63 3.99
C ARG A 94 8.29 10.94 4.74
N GLU A 95 8.23 12.06 4.02
CA GLU A 95 8.10 13.40 4.60
C GLU A 95 6.80 13.55 5.41
N ALA A 96 5.72 12.90 4.97
CA ALA A 96 4.46 12.89 5.69
C ALA A 96 4.52 12.11 7.01
N ILE A 97 5.28 11.01 7.06
CA ILE A 97 5.48 10.21 8.28
C ILE A 97 6.45 10.95 9.22
N GLU A 98 7.58 11.47 8.71
CA GLU A 98 8.55 12.28 9.48
C GLU A 98 7.87 13.45 10.18
N LYS A 99 6.98 14.17 9.49
CA LYS A 99 6.22 15.28 10.07
C LYS A 99 5.31 14.86 11.23
N ARG A 100 4.77 13.63 11.19
CA ARG A 100 3.91 13.09 12.27
C ARG A 100 4.71 12.68 13.48
N VAL A 101 5.95 12.22 13.29
CA VAL A 101 6.90 11.93 14.37
C VAL A 101 7.38 13.21 15.04
N ASP A 102 7.77 14.21 14.24
CA ASP A 102 8.32 15.49 14.75
C ASP A 102 7.27 16.36 15.46
N SER A 103 6.05 16.38 14.94
CA SER A 103 4.97 17.24 15.42
C SER A 103 3.68 16.46 15.68
N PRO A 104 3.65 15.57 16.70
CA PRO A 104 2.50 14.72 16.98
C PRO A 104 1.32 15.60 17.44
N ARG A 105 0.26 15.65 16.64
CA ARG A 105 -0.97 16.40 16.96
C ARG A 105 -1.82 15.63 17.97
N GLY A 106 -1.34 15.52 19.21
CA GLY A 106 -2.09 15.00 20.35
C GLY A 106 -2.11 13.49 20.51
N ASP A 107 -1.89 12.70 19.45
CA ASP A 107 -1.85 11.24 19.54
C ASP A 107 -0.43 10.70 19.44
N VAL A 108 0.26 10.75 20.58
CA VAL A 108 1.62 10.19 20.75
C VAL A 108 1.63 8.66 20.71
N SER A 109 0.45 8.01 20.81
CA SER A 109 0.31 6.55 20.86
C SER A 109 0.82 5.87 19.57
N ASN A 110 0.70 6.58 18.45
CA ASN A 110 1.08 6.07 17.13
C ASN A 110 2.54 6.38 16.74
N ILE A 111 3.32 7.09 17.57
CA ILE A 111 4.70 7.47 17.23
C ILE A 111 5.55 6.23 16.89
N ARG A 112 5.42 5.15 17.68
CA ARG A 112 6.16 3.91 17.44
C ARG A 112 5.79 3.25 16.11
N LEU A 113 4.53 3.34 15.70
CA LEU A 113 4.08 2.84 14.40
C LEU A 113 4.69 3.65 13.25
N TYR A 114 4.73 4.98 13.40
CA TYR A 114 5.36 5.85 12.40
C TYR A 114 6.89 5.63 12.30
N GLU A 115 7.56 5.45 13.43
CA GLU A 115 8.99 5.10 13.45
C GLU A 115 9.26 3.76 12.74
N ALA A 116 8.41 2.74 12.98
CA ALA A 116 8.51 1.45 12.29
C ALA A 116 8.34 1.60 10.76
N MET A 117 7.36 2.38 10.31
CA MET A 117 7.19 2.69 8.88
C MET A 117 8.39 3.45 8.29
N LEU A 118 9.07 4.30 9.08
CA LEU A 118 10.26 5.01 8.63
C LEU A 118 11.48 4.09 8.50
N ASP A 119 11.63 3.08 9.37
CA ASP A 119 12.73 2.11 9.27
C ASP A 119 12.72 1.39 7.92
N ALA A 120 11.52 1.14 7.37
CA ALA A 120 11.35 0.53 6.07
C ALA A 120 12.00 1.29 4.91
N PHE A 121 12.25 2.62 5.06
CA PHE A 121 12.98 3.44 4.09
C PHE A 121 14.51 3.20 4.10
N SER A 122 15.03 2.45 5.07
CA SER A 122 16.43 2.01 5.10
C SER A 122 16.65 0.78 4.21
N ASP A 123 17.86 0.62 3.69
CA ASP A 123 18.30 -0.64 3.04
C ASP A 123 18.53 -1.75 4.07
N SER A 124 18.74 -1.37 5.33
CA SER A 124 18.90 -2.25 6.49
C SER A 124 17.61 -2.38 7.31
N TRP A 125 16.44 -2.24 6.69
CA TRP A 125 15.15 -2.39 7.38
C TRP A 125 15.10 -3.72 8.14
N SER A 126 14.85 -3.65 9.44
CA SER A 126 15.02 -4.78 10.35
C SER A 126 13.99 -5.89 10.09
N ASP A 127 12.75 -5.54 9.77
CA ASP A 127 11.67 -6.51 9.55
C ASP A 127 11.61 -7.02 8.11
N ARG A 128 12.60 -6.65 7.29
CA ARG A 128 12.64 -7.01 5.87
C ARG A 128 12.65 -8.52 5.68
N ASP A 129 13.36 -9.28 6.52
CA ASP A 129 13.45 -10.74 6.40
C ASP A 129 12.16 -11.49 6.77
N LEU A 130 11.17 -10.80 7.35
CA LEU A 130 9.84 -11.37 7.58
C LEU A 130 9.05 -11.59 6.27
N TYR A 131 9.49 -11.00 5.17
CA TYR A 131 8.85 -11.10 3.86
C TYR A 131 9.71 -11.94 2.91
N LYS A 132 9.10 -12.96 2.29
CA LYS A 132 9.77 -13.89 1.37
C LYS A 132 10.40 -13.16 0.18
N ARG A 133 9.81 -12.05 -0.25
CA ARG A 133 10.32 -11.18 -1.31
C ARG A 133 11.73 -10.64 -1.04
N PHE A 134 12.09 -10.43 0.23
CA PHE A 134 13.31 -9.73 0.60
C PHE A 134 14.28 -10.55 1.47
N SER A 135 13.91 -11.80 1.79
CA SER A 135 14.69 -12.79 2.53
C SER A 135 15.54 -13.67 1.60
#